data_AF-A0A355WI60-F1
#
_entry.id   AF-A0A355WI60-F1
#
_cell.length_a   1.000
_cell.length_b   1.000
_cell.length_c   1.000
_cell.angle_alpha   90.00
_cell.angle_beta   90.00
_cell.angle_gamma   90.00
#
_symmetry.space_group_name_H-M   'P 1'
#
loop_
_entity.id
_entity.type
_entity.pdbx_description
1 polymer ?
#
loop_
_entity_poly.entity_id
_entity_poly.type
_entity_poly.pdbx_seq_one_letter_code
_entity_poly.pdbx_strand_id
1 'polypeptide(L)' 'MKFFADTAEISDIAELAAMGLVDGVTTN' A
#
# COMPACT_ATOMS: atom_id res chain seq x y z
N MET A 1 -8.80 -11.78 -3.90
CA MET A 1 -8.72 -11.34 -2.50
C MET A 1 -8.04 -9.98 -2.53
N LYS A 2 -8.56 -8.95 -1.84
CA LYS A 2 -7.92 -7.62 -1.85
C LYS A 2 -6.84 -7.53 -0.77
N PHE A 3 -5.73 -6.87 -1.05
CA PHE A 3 -4.60 -6.69 -0.14
C PHE A 3 -4.42 -5.21 0.22
N PHE A 4 -4.33 -4.91 1.52
CA PHE A 4 -4.20 -3.54 2.04
C PHE A 4 -2.93 -3.44 2.90
N ALA A 5 -2.16 -2.38 2.68
CA ALA A 5 -1.00 -2.06 3.51
C ALA A 5 -1.37 -1.07 4.61
N ASP A 6 -0.92 -1.34 5.83
CA ASP A 6 -1.12 -0.46 6.99
C ASP A 6 0.12 0.43 7.18
N THR A 7 0.17 1.55 6.45
CA THR A 7 1.30 2.48 6.46
C THR A 7 0.85 3.86 5.99
N ALA A 8 1.50 4.90 6.53
CA ALA A 8 1.36 6.28 6.09
C ALA A 8 2.58 6.79 5.30
N GLU A 9 3.61 5.96 5.12
CA GLU A 9 4.84 6.34 4.43
C GLU A 9 4.66 6.28 2.90
N ILE A 10 4.68 7.45 2.25
CA ILE A 10 4.37 7.60 0.82
C ILE A 10 5.32 6.79 -0.07
N SER A 11 6.59 6.66 0.32
CA SER A 11 7.58 5.86 -0.41
C SER A 11 7.16 4.40 -0.51
N ASP A 12 6.70 3.83 0.60
CA ASP A 12 6.35 2.42 0.71
C ASP A 12 5.07 2.15 -0.11
N ILE A 13 4.09 3.04 -0.02
CA ILE A 13 2.85 2.96 -0.79
C ILE A 13 3.17 3.01 -2.29
N ALA A 14 4.04 3.92 -2.72
CA ALA A 14 4.41 4.05 -4.13
C ALA A 14 5.14 2.81 -4.66
N GLU A 15 6.05 2.22 -3.87
CA GLU A 15 6.76 1.01 -4.25
C GLU A 15 5.81 -0.20 -4.34
N LEU A 16 4.98 -0.40 -3.32
CA LEU A 16 3.99 -1.50 -3.30
C LEU A 16 2.98 -1.38 -4.44
N ALA A 17 2.54 -0.16 -4.76
CA ALA A 17 1.65 0.09 -5.88
C ALA A 17 2.34 -0.18 -7.23
N ALA A 18 3.61 0.22 -7.39
CA ALA A 18 4.38 -0.04 -8.61
C ALA A 18 4.62 -1.54 -8.86
N MET A 19 4.73 -2.33 -7.78
CA MET A 19 4.82 -3.78 -7.86
C MET A 19 3.47 -4.48 -8.07
N GLY A 20 2.34 -3.76 -7.99
CA GLY A 20 1.00 -4.32 -8.08
C GLY A 20 0.61 -5.19 -6.88
N LEU A 21 1.17 -4.92 -5.70
CA LEU A 21 0.98 -5.73 -4.49
C LEU A 21 -0.15 -5.25 -3.58
N VAL A 22 -0.62 -4.01 -3.74
CA VAL A 22 -1.64 -3.40 -2.88
C VAL A 22 -2.83 -2.89 -3.69
N ASP A 23 -4.03 -3.08 -3.13
CA ASP A 23 -5.30 -2.52 -3.62
C ASP A 23 -5.70 -1.23 -2.89
N GLY A 24 -5.02 -0.90 -1.79
CA GLY A 24 -5.28 0.28 -0.98
C GLY A 24 -4.44 0.30 0.31
N VAL A 25 -4.65 1.35 1.11
CA VAL A 25 -3.95 1.53 2.38
C VAL A 25 -4.91 1.87 3.51
N THR A 26 -4.56 1.47 4.72
CA THR A 26 -5.17 1.95 5.96
C THR A 26 -4.13 2.73 6.76
N THR A 27 -4.59 3.71 7.52
CA THR A 27 -3.73 4.52 8.39
C THR A 27 -4.40 4.71 9.75
N ASN A 28 -3.59 4.95 10.76
CA ASN A 28 -4.00 5.61 12.01
C ASN A 28 -3.56 7.07 12.03
#